data_AF-A0AAD7F886-F1
#
_entry.id   AF-A0AAD7F886-F1
#
_cell.length_a   1.000
_cell.length_b   1.000
_cell.length_c   1.000
_cell.angle_alpha   90.00
_cell.angle_beta   90.00
_cell.angle_gamma   90.00
#
_symmetry.space_group_name_H-M   'P 1'
#
loop_
_entity.id
_entity.type
_entity.pdbx_description
1 polymer ?
#
loop_
_entity_poly.entity_id
_entity_poly.type
_entity_poly.pdbx_seq_one_letter_code
_entity_poly.pdbx_strand_id
1 'polypeptide(L)'
;MGTPASILKKSLQHLYLGCADARVQEHLLSAASDLSNLWIGHASPAAQIFQPTRLKRLHCNLQSFFPCDKQVDFKSHPLFAHLTHLDISDAFSDALLDGLRLIPNLTHLAFWKRPWALNAPRILRECPALRLIVYQAYSGGVVEIKGYPTLHGLESDTRFVQMLYKEQVKDWHMGALTGDDFWSRAEEFNGKRRSGEIHLRMYVIVNDPHRAQV
;
A
#
# COMPACT_ATOMS: atom_id res chain seq x y z
N MET A 1 21.51 -4.75 36.64
CA MET A 1 21.13 -3.47 35.99
C MET A 1 21.18 -3.70 34.48
N GLY A 2 20.03 -3.72 33.80
CA GLY A 2 19.99 -3.90 32.35
C GLY A 2 20.59 -2.69 31.66
N THR A 3 21.48 -2.90 30.69
CA THR A 3 21.96 -1.82 29.82
C THR A 3 20.77 -1.12 29.17
N PRO A 4 20.78 0.22 28.97
CA PRO A 4 19.68 0.96 28.33
C PRO A 4 19.20 0.36 26.99
N ALA A 5 20.09 -0.34 26.28
CA ALA A 5 19.77 -1.07 25.05
C ALA A 5 18.79 -2.26 25.23
N SER A 6 18.63 -2.81 26.44
CA SER A 6 17.75 -3.95 26.71
C SER A 6 16.29 -3.57 26.97
N ILE A 7 16.00 -2.29 27.27
CA ILE A 7 14.66 -1.78 27.59
C ILE A 7 13.93 -1.32 26.30
N LEU A 8 14.65 -1.06 25.21
CA LEU A 8 14.10 -0.79 23.88
C LEU A 8 13.84 -2.04 23.03
N LYS A 9 13.92 -3.24 23.61
CA LYS A 9 13.54 -4.51 22.95
C LYS A 9 12.03 -4.78 22.94
N LYS A 10 11.18 -3.75 23.11
CA LYS A 10 9.79 -3.90 22.65
C LYS A 10 9.86 -4.02 21.13
N SER A 11 9.35 -5.12 20.58
CA SER A 11 9.34 -5.37 19.14
C SER A 11 8.70 -4.19 18.43
N LEU A 12 9.49 -3.41 17.70
CA LEU A 12 8.96 -2.35 16.85
C LEU A 12 8.23 -3.03 15.69
N GLN A 13 6.90 -3.06 15.74
CA GLN A 13 6.08 -3.70 14.70
C GLN A 13 5.66 -2.74 13.58
N HIS A 14 5.72 -1.43 13.84
CA HIS A 14 5.29 -0.37 12.95
C HIS A 14 6.38 0.68 12.88
N LEU A 15 6.80 1.04 11.66
CA LEU A 15 7.79 2.09 11.45
C LEU A 15 7.35 3.03 10.33
N TYR A 16 7.41 4.33 10.63
CA TYR A 16 7.11 5.42 9.72
C TYR A 16 8.36 6.29 9.53
N LEU A 17 8.83 6.41 8.28
CA LEU A 17 10.08 7.09 7.93
C LEU A 17 9.87 8.26 6.95
N GLY A 18 8.85 9.10 7.15
CA GLY A 18 8.53 10.13 6.15
C GLY A 18 9.40 11.37 6.13
N CYS A 19 9.93 11.80 7.26
CA CYS A 19 10.79 12.99 7.31
C CYS A 19 12.12 12.74 8.04
N ALA A 20 12.42 11.49 8.38
CA ALA A 20 13.68 11.14 9.02
C ALA A 20 14.84 11.31 8.03
N ASP A 21 15.98 11.83 8.48
CA ASP A 21 17.17 11.86 7.65
C ASP A 21 17.70 10.44 7.38
N ALA A 22 18.51 10.28 6.33
CA ALA A 22 18.97 8.98 5.87
C ALA A 22 19.73 8.17 6.95
N ARG A 23 20.49 8.83 7.83
CA ARG A 23 21.25 8.13 8.89
C ARG A 23 20.33 7.59 9.96
N VAL A 24 19.31 8.36 10.34
CA VAL A 24 18.28 7.91 11.28
C VAL A 24 17.48 6.76 10.67
N GLN A 25 17.11 6.84 9.38
CA GLN A 25 16.45 5.73 8.69
C GLN A 25 17.30 4.46 8.68
N GLU A 26 18.59 4.57 8.38
CA GLU A 26 19.53 3.44 8.42
C GLU A 26 19.59 2.78 9.79
N HIS A 27 19.77 3.59 10.83
CA HIS A 27 19.82 3.11 12.20
C HIS A 27 18.51 2.38 12.57
N LEU A 28 17.36 2.97 12.28
CA LEU A 28 16.05 2.39 12.59
C LEU A 28 15.78 1.10 11.81
N LEU A 29 16.08 1.06 10.51
CA LEU A 29 15.88 -0.13 9.67
C LEU A 29 16.82 -1.27 10.10
N SER A 30 18.06 -0.97 10.48
CA SER A 30 19.01 -1.98 10.97
C SER A 30 18.59 -2.62 12.30
N ALA A 31 17.85 -1.88 13.14
CA ALA A 31 17.40 -2.33 14.45
C ALA A 31 16.04 -3.06 14.42
N ALA A 32 15.34 -3.06 13.29
CA ALA A 32 13.92 -3.40 13.23
C ALA A 32 13.60 -4.60 12.30
N SER A 33 14.25 -5.74 12.53
CA SER A 33 14.06 -6.97 11.74
C SER A 33 12.66 -7.60 11.83
N ASP A 34 11.94 -7.33 12.92
CA ASP A 34 10.62 -7.89 13.23
C ASP A 34 9.45 -6.98 12.79
N LEU A 35 9.73 -5.98 11.95
CA LEU A 35 8.70 -5.07 11.44
C LEU A 35 7.61 -5.83 10.69
N SER A 36 6.35 -5.54 11.03
CA SER A 36 5.19 -5.98 10.28
C SER A 36 4.71 -4.92 9.29
N ASN A 37 4.94 -3.65 9.60
CA ASN A 37 4.40 -2.52 8.86
C ASN A 37 5.50 -1.46 8.67
N LEU A 38 5.84 -1.18 7.42
CA LEU A 38 6.79 -0.14 7.05
C LEU A 38 6.15 0.89 6.11
N TRP A 39 6.28 2.16 6.47
CA TRP A 39 6.00 3.29 5.59
C TRP A 39 7.29 4.06 5.34
N ILE A 40 7.68 4.18 4.07
CA ILE A 40 8.86 4.94 3.66
C ILE A 40 8.52 5.80 2.43
N GLY A 41 8.51 7.12 2.63
CA GLY A 41 8.04 8.07 1.60
C GLY A 41 9.10 8.47 0.58
N HIS A 42 10.38 8.26 0.91
CA HIS A 42 11.50 8.75 0.10
C HIS A 42 12.56 7.67 -0.09
N ALA A 43 13.31 7.82 -1.18
CA ALA A 43 14.46 6.98 -1.47
C ALA A 43 15.49 7.06 -0.34
N SER A 44 15.91 5.89 0.14
CA SER A 44 16.87 5.77 1.23
C SER A 44 17.82 4.63 0.90
N PRO A 45 19.13 4.88 0.80
CA PRO A 45 20.11 3.82 0.60
C PRO A 45 20.02 2.72 1.67
N ALA A 46 19.60 3.08 2.88
CA ALA A 46 19.34 2.15 3.97
C ALA A 46 18.29 1.07 3.64
N ALA A 47 17.35 1.38 2.75
CA ALA A 47 16.32 0.43 2.33
C ALA A 47 16.92 -0.78 1.62
N GLN A 48 18.12 -0.65 1.02
CA GLN A 48 18.80 -1.74 0.30
C GLN A 48 19.37 -2.81 1.22
N ILE A 49 19.73 -2.45 2.46
CA ILE A 49 20.25 -3.39 3.47
C ILE A 49 19.14 -3.95 4.36
N PHE A 50 17.91 -3.48 4.21
CA PHE A 50 16.79 -3.89 5.04
C PHE A 50 16.30 -5.29 4.65
N GLN A 51 16.38 -6.21 5.60
CA GLN A 51 16.00 -7.63 5.43
C GLN A 51 14.95 -8.01 6.48
N PRO A 52 13.68 -7.61 6.31
CA PRO A 52 12.64 -7.93 7.28
C PRO A 52 12.31 -9.41 7.27
N THR A 53 11.96 -9.95 8.44
CA THR A 53 11.52 -11.35 8.57
C THR A 53 10.00 -11.50 8.64
N ARG A 54 9.26 -10.40 8.84
CA ARG A 54 7.81 -10.42 9.13
C ARG A 54 7.02 -9.31 8.44
N LEU A 55 7.60 -8.62 7.45
CA LEU A 55 6.95 -7.47 6.82
C LEU A 55 5.70 -7.92 6.05
N LYS A 56 4.53 -7.39 6.44
CA LYS A 56 3.24 -7.68 5.82
C LYS A 56 2.71 -6.50 5.01
N ARG A 57 2.97 -5.27 5.46
CA ARG A 57 2.45 -4.04 4.83
C ARG A 57 3.60 -3.09 4.53
N LEU A 58 3.68 -2.67 3.27
CA LEU A 58 4.71 -1.76 2.80
C LEU A 58 4.05 -0.62 2.02
N HIS A 59 4.30 0.62 2.46
CA HIS A 59 4.17 1.79 1.60
C HIS A 59 5.56 2.21 1.15
N CYS A 60 5.78 2.33 -0.17
CA CYS A 60 7.08 2.76 -0.67
C CYS A 60 7.05 3.36 -2.08
N ASN A 61 8.20 3.94 -2.44
CA ASN A 61 8.69 3.95 -3.80
C ASN A 61 9.70 2.79 -3.94
N LEU A 62 9.44 1.78 -4.79
CA LEU A 62 10.30 0.61 -4.96
C LEU A 62 11.68 0.98 -5.50
N GLN A 63 11.82 2.06 -6.28
CA GLN A 63 13.15 2.57 -6.67
C GLN A 63 14.01 2.96 -5.46
N SER A 64 13.41 3.15 -4.28
CA SER A 64 14.13 3.37 -3.02
C SER A 64 14.89 2.13 -2.57
N PHE A 65 14.31 0.94 -2.79
CA PHE A 65 14.87 -0.35 -2.39
C PHE A 65 15.76 -0.93 -3.49
N PHE A 66 15.45 -0.61 -4.74
CA PHE A 66 16.10 -1.21 -5.90
C PHE A 66 16.51 -0.12 -6.89
N PRO A 67 17.82 0.16 -7.00
CA PRO A 67 18.37 1.03 -8.03
C PRO A 67 17.88 0.63 -9.44
N CYS A 68 17.60 1.62 -10.29
CA CYS A 68 16.98 1.44 -11.61
C CYS A 68 17.75 0.51 -12.58
N ASP A 69 19.03 0.26 -12.30
CA ASP A 69 19.93 -0.57 -13.09
C ASP A 69 19.89 -2.06 -12.69
N LYS A 70 19.24 -2.41 -11.57
CA LYS A 70 19.19 -3.78 -11.07
C LYS A 70 17.84 -4.42 -11.32
N GLN A 71 17.86 -5.62 -11.90
CA GLN A 71 16.69 -6.48 -11.97
C GLN A 71 16.29 -6.90 -10.55
N VAL A 72 15.05 -6.59 -10.16
CA VAL A 72 14.51 -6.94 -8.86
C VAL A 72 14.01 -8.39 -8.90
N ASP A 73 14.53 -9.23 -8.01
CA ASP A 73 13.99 -10.56 -7.79
C ASP A 73 12.77 -10.49 -6.85
N PHE A 74 11.61 -10.16 -7.41
CA PHE A 74 10.35 -10.08 -6.68
C PHE A 74 9.92 -11.41 -6.03
N LYS A 75 10.45 -12.54 -6.49
CA LYS A 75 10.04 -13.87 -6.04
C LYS A 75 10.80 -14.30 -4.78
N SER A 76 12.12 -14.10 -4.76
CA SER A 76 12.97 -14.61 -3.68
C SER A 76 13.47 -13.53 -2.71
N HIS A 77 13.33 -12.26 -3.05
CA HIS A 77 13.83 -11.19 -2.19
C HIS A 77 13.11 -11.14 -0.83
N PRO A 78 13.83 -11.11 0.32
CA PRO A 78 13.20 -11.25 1.64
C PRO A 78 12.16 -10.18 1.98
N LEU A 79 12.30 -8.96 1.43
CA LEU A 79 11.30 -7.88 1.53
C LEU A 79 9.87 -8.34 1.14
N PHE A 80 9.76 -9.27 0.19
CA PHE A 80 8.50 -9.73 -0.40
C PHE A 80 8.00 -11.06 0.15
N ALA A 81 8.82 -11.77 0.95
CA ALA A 81 8.53 -13.13 1.39
C ALA A 81 7.19 -13.25 2.16
N HIS A 82 6.84 -12.23 2.95
CA HIS A 82 5.61 -12.19 3.75
C HIS A 82 4.67 -11.03 3.39
N LEU A 83 4.99 -10.29 2.33
CA LEU A 83 4.28 -9.07 1.98
C LEU A 83 2.89 -9.41 1.43
N THR A 84 1.85 -8.88 2.08
CA THR A 84 0.45 -9.07 1.67
C THR A 84 -0.19 -7.79 1.15
N HIS A 85 0.26 -6.63 1.65
CA HIS A 85 -0.23 -5.30 1.26
C HIS A 85 0.92 -4.44 0.75
N LEU A 86 0.77 -3.97 -0.49
CA LEU A 86 1.70 -3.03 -1.10
C LEU A 86 0.96 -1.75 -1.50
N ASP A 87 1.39 -0.63 -0.96
CA ASP A 87 1.00 0.72 -1.36
C ASP A 87 2.15 1.36 -2.11
N ILE A 88 1.99 1.54 -3.42
CA ILE A 88 3.08 1.90 -4.32
C ILE A 88 2.94 3.34 -4.83
N SER A 89 4.04 4.06 -4.76
CA SER A 89 4.16 5.42 -5.28
C SER A 89 4.93 5.51 -6.59
N ASP A 90 5.50 4.42 -7.11
CA ASP A 90 6.20 4.34 -8.39
C ASP A 90 5.30 4.66 -9.59
N ALA A 91 5.91 5.04 -10.71
CA ALA A 91 5.22 5.06 -11.98
C ALA A 91 4.89 3.62 -12.44
N PHE A 92 3.75 3.44 -13.09
CA PHE A 92 3.39 2.15 -13.69
C PHE A 92 4.38 1.80 -14.82
N SER A 93 4.78 0.53 -14.89
CA SER A 93 5.56 -0.04 -16.00
C SER A 93 5.26 -1.53 -16.15
N ASP A 94 5.51 -2.09 -17.34
CA ASP A 94 5.33 -3.53 -17.59
C ASP A 94 6.25 -4.38 -16.71
N ALA A 95 7.51 -3.99 -16.53
CA ALA A 95 8.45 -4.70 -15.67
C ALA A 95 7.95 -4.79 -14.22
N LEU A 96 7.30 -3.73 -13.74
CA LEU A 96 6.73 -3.70 -12.40
C LEU A 96 5.48 -4.59 -12.31
N LEU A 97 4.59 -4.55 -13.31
CA LEU A 97 3.48 -5.50 -13.39
C LEU A 97 3.98 -6.95 -13.39
N ASP A 98 5.01 -7.25 -14.18
CA ASP A 98 5.63 -8.56 -14.23
C ASP A 98 6.14 -9.00 -12.86
N GLY A 99 6.80 -8.08 -12.14
CA GLY A 99 7.27 -8.27 -10.77
C GLY A 99 6.14 -8.53 -9.77
N LEU A 100 5.04 -7.77 -9.83
CA LEU A 100 3.90 -7.93 -8.93
C LEU A 100 3.30 -9.36 -8.99
N ARG A 101 3.31 -9.99 -10.17
CA ARG A 101 2.83 -11.38 -10.34
C ARG A 101 3.71 -12.42 -9.64
N LEU A 102 4.96 -12.05 -9.34
CA LEU A 102 5.95 -12.94 -8.72
C LEU A 102 5.98 -12.84 -7.20
N ILE A 103 5.33 -11.82 -6.60
CA ILE A 103 5.27 -11.67 -5.15
C ILE A 103 4.31 -12.71 -4.58
N PRO A 104 4.78 -13.70 -3.79
CA PRO A 104 4.03 -14.93 -3.52
C PRO A 104 2.76 -14.73 -2.68
N ASN A 105 2.75 -13.72 -1.80
CA ASN A 105 1.69 -13.51 -0.82
C ASN A 105 0.89 -12.22 -1.06
N LEU A 106 1.16 -11.51 -2.17
CA LEU A 106 0.53 -10.23 -2.42
C LEU A 106 -0.96 -10.41 -2.73
N THR A 107 -1.80 -9.82 -1.91
CA THR A 107 -3.26 -9.88 -2.03
C THR A 107 -3.89 -8.49 -2.14
N HIS A 108 -3.18 -7.47 -1.71
CA HIS A 108 -3.67 -6.10 -1.60
C HIS A 108 -2.69 -5.14 -2.28
N LEU A 109 -3.19 -4.37 -3.24
CA LEU A 109 -2.40 -3.37 -3.97
C LEU A 109 -3.08 -2.01 -3.87
N ALA A 110 -2.33 -0.96 -3.55
CA ALA A 110 -2.81 0.40 -3.56
C ALA A 110 -1.87 1.29 -4.35
N PHE A 111 -2.44 2.31 -4.99
CA PHE A 111 -1.70 3.30 -5.75
C PHE A 111 -2.54 4.58 -5.86
N TRP A 112 -1.90 5.70 -6.15
CA TRP A 112 -2.55 7.00 -6.30
C TRP A 112 -2.27 7.67 -7.64
N LYS A 113 -1.34 7.12 -8.44
CA LYS A 113 -0.97 7.67 -9.74
C LYS A 113 -1.91 7.17 -10.84
N ARG A 114 -2.38 8.10 -11.68
CA ARG A 114 -3.34 7.84 -12.76
C ARG A 114 -2.96 6.68 -13.72
N PRO A 115 -1.71 6.50 -14.17
CA PRO A 115 -1.34 5.39 -15.05
C PRO A 115 -1.69 4.01 -14.47
N TRP A 116 -1.64 3.84 -13.15
CA TRP A 116 -2.06 2.60 -12.51
C TRP A 116 -3.56 2.37 -12.62
N ALA A 117 -4.37 3.41 -12.38
CA ALA A 117 -5.82 3.32 -12.49
C ALA A 117 -6.26 2.91 -13.91
N LEU A 118 -5.62 3.47 -14.94
CA LEU A 118 -5.87 3.09 -16.34
C LEU A 118 -5.48 1.64 -16.66
N ASN A 119 -4.51 1.08 -15.94
CA ASN A 119 -4.05 -0.30 -16.12
C ASN A 119 -4.67 -1.28 -15.11
N ALA A 120 -5.53 -0.84 -14.20
CA ALA A 120 -6.16 -1.70 -13.21
C ALA A 120 -6.90 -2.91 -13.82
N PRO A 121 -7.63 -2.82 -14.95
CA PRO A 121 -8.24 -4.00 -15.57
C PRO A 121 -7.20 -5.06 -15.98
N ARG A 122 -6.04 -4.61 -16.47
CA ARG A 122 -4.93 -5.50 -16.84
C ARG A 122 -4.30 -6.12 -15.61
N ILE A 123 -4.05 -5.33 -14.56
CA ILE A 123 -3.51 -5.83 -13.28
C ILE A 123 -4.44 -6.90 -12.68
N LEU A 124 -5.75 -6.65 -12.64
CA LEU A 124 -6.75 -7.59 -12.11
C LEU A 124 -6.82 -8.90 -12.89
N ARG A 125 -6.54 -8.87 -14.19
CA ARG A 125 -6.48 -10.05 -15.06
C ARG A 125 -5.18 -10.83 -14.88
N GLU A 126 -4.06 -10.13 -14.81
CA GLU A 126 -2.72 -10.75 -14.78
C GLU A 126 -2.25 -11.12 -13.38
N CYS A 127 -2.83 -10.55 -12.33
CA CYS A 127 -2.54 -10.82 -10.93
C CYS A 127 -3.75 -11.44 -10.22
N PRO A 128 -4.13 -12.70 -10.52
CA PRO A 128 -5.35 -13.32 -10.00
C PRO A 128 -5.34 -13.52 -8.48
N ALA A 129 -4.17 -13.51 -7.84
CA ALA A 129 -4.04 -13.59 -6.39
C ALA A 129 -4.51 -12.32 -5.67
N LEU A 130 -4.58 -11.17 -6.37
CA LEU A 130 -5.08 -9.93 -5.79
C LEU A 130 -6.56 -10.05 -5.46
N ARG A 131 -6.87 -9.74 -4.20
CA ARG A 131 -8.23 -9.72 -3.63
C ARG A 131 -8.79 -8.30 -3.54
N LEU A 132 -7.90 -7.30 -3.51
CA LEU A 132 -8.26 -5.90 -3.43
C LEU A 132 -7.23 -5.02 -4.15
N ILE A 133 -7.73 -4.08 -4.95
CA ILE A 133 -6.99 -2.96 -5.52
C ILE A 133 -7.64 -1.68 -5.05
N VAL A 134 -6.84 -0.78 -4.46
CA VAL A 134 -7.27 0.52 -3.97
C VAL A 134 -6.65 1.64 -4.81
N TYR A 135 -7.47 2.39 -5.53
CA TYR A 135 -7.06 3.64 -6.15
C TYR A 135 -7.33 4.82 -5.20
N GLN A 136 -6.27 5.38 -4.63
CA GLN A 136 -6.33 6.54 -3.73
C GLN A 136 -6.38 7.83 -4.56
N ALA A 137 -7.57 8.38 -4.76
CA ALA A 137 -7.79 9.61 -5.51
C ALA A 137 -7.77 10.82 -4.56
N TYR A 138 -6.96 11.84 -4.88
CA TYR A 138 -6.86 13.05 -4.06
C TYR A 138 -8.15 13.87 -4.13
N SER A 139 -8.78 14.13 -2.98
CA SER A 139 -10.09 14.81 -2.94
C SER A 139 -10.03 16.32 -3.21
N GLY A 140 -8.84 16.91 -3.26
CA GLY A 140 -8.64 18.36 -3.44
C GLY A 140 -8.84 18.85 -4.89
N GLY A 141 -8.85 17.93 -5.85
CA GLY A 141 -9.37 18.21 -7.18
C GLY A 141 -10.81 17.74 -7.21
N VAL A 142 -11.76 18.67 -7.36
CA VAL A 142 -13.09 18.35 -7.90
C VAL A 142 -12.87 17.87 -9.32
N VAL A 143 -12.34 16.67 -9.50
CA VAL A 143 -12.47 16.01 -10.77
C VAL A 143 -13.75 15.22 -10.64
N GLU A 144 -14.83 15.88 -11.06
CA GLU A 144 -16.01 15.16 -11.47
C GLU A 144 -15.53 13.96 -12.30
N ILE A 145 -15.85 12.76 -11.83
CA ILE A 145 -15.69 11.50 -12.56
C ILE A 145 -16.48 11.54 -13.90
N LYS A 146 -17.19 12.64 -14.20
CA LYS A 146 -17.95 12.88 -15.42
C LYS A 146 -17.10 13.09 -16.69
N GLY A 147 -15.77 13.24 -16.58
CA GLY A 147 -14.90 13.47 -17.74
C GLY A 147 -13.74 12.50 -17.90
N TYR A 148 -13.53 11.57 -16.97
CA TYR A 148 -12.57 10.51 -17.21
C TYR A 148 -13.22 9.49 -18.13
N PRO A 149 -12.47 8.91 -19.11
CA PRO A 149 -12.90 7.65 -19.68
C PRO A 149 -13.05 6.75 -18.46
N THR A 150 -14.31 6.49 -18.17
CA THR A 150 -14.80 5.78 -17.01
C THR A 150 -13.88 4.60 -16.83
N LEU A 151 -13.58 4.23 -15.60
CA LEU A 151 -12.97 2.94 -15.29
C LEU A 151 -13.99 1.83 -15.62
N HIS A 152 -14.46 1.84 -16.87
CA HIS A 152 -15.57 1.09 -17.40
C HIS A 152 -15.19 -0.37 -17.30
N GLY A 153 -16.05 -1.12 -16.64
CA GLY A 153 -15.81 -2.52 -16.34
C GLY A 153 -15.16 -2.75 -14.98
N LEU A 154 -14.41 -1.79 -14.41
CA LEU A 154 -13.95 -1.91 -13.02
C LEU A 154 -15.10 -1.74 -12.03
N GLU A 155 -16.17 -1.03 -12.39
CA GLU A 155 -17.34 -0.88 -11.51
C GLU A 155 -17.97 -2.23 -11.16
N SER A 156 -17.78 -3.25 -12.01
CA SER A 156 -18.33 -4.59 -11.79
C SER A 156 -17.34 -5.55 -11.13
N ASP A 157 -16.04 -5.24 -11.11
CA ASP A 157 -15.07 -6.04 -10.40
C ASP A 157 -15.08 -5.66 -8.91
N THR A 158 -15.49 -6.61 -8.06
CA THR A 158 -15.59 -6.38 -6.62
C THR A 158 -14.23 -6.14 -5.97
N ARG A 159 -13.15 -6.59 -6.61
CA ARG A 159 -11.77 -6.39 -6.12
C ARG A 159 -11.31 -4.95 -6.29
N PHE A 160 -11.96 -4.10 -7.08
CA PHE A 160 -11.55 -2.72 -7.28
C PHE A 160 -12.30 -1.74 -6.38
N VAL A 161 -11.57 -0.88 -5.66
CA VAL A 161 -12.11 0.20 -4.84
C VAL A 161 -11.37 1.50 -5.15
N GLN A 162 -12.12 2.57 -5.39
CA GLN A 162 -11.60 3.93 -5.42
C GLN A 162 -11.88 4.60 -4.08
N MET A 163 -10.87 5.24 -3.50
CA MET A 163 -11.02 5.97 -2.24
C MET A 163 -10.70 7.44 -2.48
N LEU A 164 -11.65 8.33 -2.21
CA LEU A 164 -11.40 9.77 -2.16
C LEU A 164 -10.73 10.09 -0.83
N TYR A 165 -9.54 10.64 -0.92
CA TYR A 165 -8.57 10.51 0.15
C TYR A 165 -7.83 11.84 0.41
N LYS A 166 -7.67 12.22 1.69
CA LYS A 166 -7.10 13.52 2.14
C LYS A 166 -5.75 13.43 2.87
N GLU A 167 -5.57 12.50 3.83
CA GLU A 167 -4.44 12.55 4.79
C GLU A 167 -3.71 11.20 4.94
N GLN A 168 -2.79 10.84 4.02
CA GLN A 168 -2.36 9.42 3.84
C GLN A 168 -1.56 8.93 5.03
N VAL A 169 -0.68 9.80 5.49
CA VAL A 169 0.19 9.58 6.64
C VAL A 169 -0.63 9.34 7.91
N LYS A 170 -1.65 10.16 8.17
CA LYS A 170 -2.45 10.07 9.39
C LYS A 170 -3.18 8.75 9.47
N ASP A 171 -3.73 8.29 8.36
CA ASP A 171 -4.47 7.04 8.31
C ASP A 171 -3.59 5.81 8.40
N TRP A 172 -2.41 5.87 7.79
CA TRP A 172 -1.41 4.83 7.99
C TRP A 172 -1.00 4.72 9.47
N HIS A 173 -0.87 5.88 10.13
CA HIS A 173 -0.61 5.93 11.56
C HIS A 173 -1.77 5.37 12.39
N MET A 174 -3.02 5.72 12.05
CA MET A 174 -4.21 5.14 12.68
C MET A 174 -4.25 3.62 12.50
N GLY A 175 -4.04 3.12 11.29
CA GLY A 175 -3.95 1.69 11.01
C GLY A 175 -2.90 0.95 11.83
N ALA A 176 -1.75 1.60 12.05
CA ALA A 176 -0.71 1.05 12.93
C ALA A 176 -1.14 0.98 14.40
N LEU A 177 -1.93 1.95 14.89
CA LEU A 177 -2.34 2.04 16.29
C LEU A 177 -3.63 1.25 16.61
N THR A 178 -4.61 1.31 15.72
CA THR A 178 -5.97 0.81 15.96
C THR A 178 -6.36 -0.33 15.03
N GLY A 179 -5.61 -0.55 13.95
CA GLY A 179 -6.02 -1.46 12.87
C GLY A 179 -7.11 -0.87 11.96
N ASP A 180 -7.53 0.38 12.18
CA ASP A 180 -8.51 1.08 11.35
C ASP A 180 -7.80 2.08 10.41
N ASP A 181 -7.68 1.70 9.15
CA ASP A 181 -7.11 2.52 8.08
C ASP A 181 -7.87 2.32 6.76
N PHE A 182 -7.33 2.82 5.66
CA PHE A 182 -7.96 2.73 4.36
C PHE A 182 -8.04 1.28 3.86
N TRP A 183 -7.15 0.39 4.29
CA TRP A 183 -7.21 -1.01 3.89
C TRP A 183 -8.37 -1.72 4.56
N SER A 184 -8.51 -1.61 5.88
CA SER A 184 -9.62 -2.24 6.61
C SER A 184 -10.97 -1.77 6.07
N ARG A 185 -11.10 -0.46 5.81
CA ARG A 185 -12.32 0.13 5.24
C ARG A 185 -12.58 -0.30 3.80
N ALA A 186 -11.53 -0.44 2.98
CA ALA A 186 -11.68 -0.95 1.62
C ALA A 186 -12.02 -2.45 1.60
N GLU A 187 -11.48 -3.25 2.53
CA GLU A 187 -11.84 -4.66 2.72
C GLU A 187 -13.29 -4.82 3.18
N GLU A 188 -13.74 -4.03 4.16
CA GLU A 188 -15.13 -4.01 4.63
C GLU A 188 -16.08 -3.65 3.48
N PHE A 189 -15.78 -2.58 2.75
CA PHE A 189 -16.57 -2.15 1.60
C PHE A 189 -16.63 -3.20 0.49
N ASN A 190 -15.51 -3.84 0.16
CA ASN A 190 -15.48 -4.98 -0.76
C ASN A 190 -16.30 -6.17 -0.23
N GLY A 191 -16.22 -6.45 1.07
CA GLY A 191 -17.08 -7.44 1.76
C GLY A 191 -18.56 -7.17 1.53
N LYS A 192 -19.01 -5.93 1.79
CA LYS A 192 -20.39 -5.48 1.58
C LYS A 192 -20.84 -5.58 0.12
N ARG A 193 -19.96 -5.32 -0.85
CA ARG A 193 -20.27 -5.52 -2.29
C ARG A 193 -20.46 -7.00 -2.61
N ARG A 194 -19.58 -7.87 -2.10
CA ARG A 194 -19.65 -9.32 -2.37
C ARG A 194 -20.86 -9.98 -1.72
N SER A 195 -21.31 -9.49 -0.57
CA SER A 195 -22.53 -9.96 0.09
C SER A 195 -23.82 -9.39 -0.53
N GLY A 196 -23.72 -8.35 -1.35
CA GLY A 196 -24.88 -7.64 -1.92
C GLY A 196 -25.53 -6.63 -0.96
N GLU A 197 -24.91 -6.34 0.18
CA GLU A 197 -25.38 -5.31 1.13
C GLU A 197 -25.32 -3.90 0.50
N ILE A 198 -24.32 -3.66 -0.35
CA ILE A 198 -24.25 -2.46 -1.17
C ILE A 198 -24.22 -2.82 -2.66
N HIS A 199 -24.73 -1.89 -3.49
CA HIS A 199 -24.86 -2.13 -4.93
C HIS A 199 -23.49 -2.39 -5.57
N LEU A 200 -23.39 -3.41 -6.44
CA LEU A 200 -22.11 -3.84 -7.04
C LEU A 200 -21.35 -2.71 -7.75
N ARG A 201 -22.08 -1.79 -8.39
CA ARG A 201 -21.50 -0.61 -9.07
C ARG A 201 -21.07 0.53 -8.14
N MET A 202 -21.27 0.41 -6.83
CA MET A 202 -20.64 1.32 -5.87
C MET A 202 -19.21 0.87 -5.67
N TYR A 203 -18.25 1.64 -6.19
CA TYR A 203 -16.83 1.36 -6.07
C TYR A 203 -16.06 2.52 -5.42
N VAL A 204 -16.73 3.61 -5.05
CA VAL A 204 -16.10 4.82 -4.48
C VAL A 204 -16.42 4.92 -2.98
N ILE A 205 -15.37 5.08 -2.17
CA ILE A 205 -15.47 5.42 -0.75
C ILE A 205 -15.08 6.88 -0.58
N VAL A 206 -15.91 7.67 0.09
CA VAL A 206 -15.56 9.03 0.48
C VAL A 206 -15.01 8.99 1.90
N ASN A 207 -13.68 9.12 2.05
CA ASN A 207 -13.05 9.19 3.37
C ASN A 207 -13.17 10.62 3.91
N ASP A 208 -14.39 10.99 4.31
CA ASP A 208 -14.66 12.26 4.99
C ASP A 208 -15.28 11.95 6.36
N PRO A 209 -14.50 12.05 7.46
CA PRO A 209 -14.99 11.76 8.81
C PRO A 209 -16.13 12.69 9.25
N HIS A 210 -16.37 13.79 8.52
CA HIS A 210 -17.46 14.72 8.80
C HIS A 210 -18.72 14.51 7.93
N ARG A 211 -18.70 13.59 6.96
CA ARG A 211 -19.84 13.33 6.06
C ARG A 211 -20.61 12.05 6.32
N ALA A 212 -20.39 11.36 7.44
CA ALA A 212 -21.15 10.16 7.82
C ALA A 212 -22.62 10.43 8.22
N GLN A 213 -23.18 11.61 7.91
CA GLN A 213 -24.59 11.96 8.15
C GLN A 213 -25.15 12.77 6.97
N VAL A 214 -25.45 12.11 5.85
CA VAL A 214 -26.47 12.54 4.88
C VAL A 214 -27.15 11.32 4.30
#